data_AF-A0AAD7U6H7-F1
#
_entry.id   AF-A0AAD7U6H7-F1
#
_cell.length_a   1.000
_cell.length_b   1.000
_cell.length_c   1.000
_cell.angle_alpha   90.00
_cell.angle_beta   90.00
_cell.angle_gamma   90.00
#
_symmetry.space_group_name_H-M   'P 1'
#
loop_
_entity.id
_entity.type
_entity.pdbx_description
1 polymer ?
#
loop_
_entity_poly.entity_id
_entity_poly.type
_entity_poly.pdbx_seq_one_letter_code
_entity_poly.pdbx_strand_id
1 'polypeptide(L)'
;MDLDDIAKRYDSEIASVLAALPAKLVNPDEEPEVPARALKFFKNASGAAPAQARKEASKRGKRLKFDLDAREAAPSATEVVPPKAGLSLDDLHFRLRDKLEACRTERTSTKPNKRAAPKPPRDTNKKNKARPPKREKPPPVEEKKQEEEEEEEKPKPKPAVDLKFAMLRPPSKRAKMVGKVGAPGSKTKKLKALIAEAESKRDELARLKEAGDDRAEKIEWREAMQLASGDVRAPVDPAKIKKALKNRDKKKAKSAEAWQARLESQKAATKDAKKTKSRNATGETPSRNEDKKRRRQQQKGEEAPSKKGTSKKTLA
;
A
#
# COMPACT_ATOMS: atom_id res chain seq x y z
N MET A 1 26.13 58.53 -2.75
CA MET A 1 26.55 57.43 -3.64
C MET A 1 25.29 56.97 -4.32
N ASP A 2 25.20 57.18 -5.62
CA ASP A 2 24.00 56.86 -6.38
C ASP A 2 23.93 55.35 -6.61
N LEU A 3 22.72 54.79 -6.56
CA LEU A 3 22.49 53.36 -6.74
C LEU A 3 23.02 52.85 -8.08
N ASP A 4 23.03 53.72 -9.10
CA ASP A 4 23.56 53.42 -10.43
C ASP A 4 25.08 53.22 -10.43
N ASP A 5 25.81 53.95 -9.58
CA ASP A 5 27.27 53.78 -9.46
C ASP A 5 27.63 52.49 -8.73
N ILE A 6 26.78 52.07 -7.79
CA ILE A 6 26.91 50.81 -7.07
C ILE A 6 26.64 49.64 -8.02
N ALA A 7 25.57 49.71 -8.82
CA ALA A 7 25.24 48.68 -9.82
C ALA A 7 26.36 48.50 -10.85
N LYS A 8 26.89 49.61 -11.41
CA LYS A 8 28.00 49.57 -12.37
C LYS A 8 29.28 48.96 -11.79
N ARG A 9 29.57 49.22 -10.51
CA ARG A 9 30.70 48.59 -9.82
C ARG A 9 30.50 47.08 -9.69
N TYR A 10 29.34 46.64 -9.22
CA TYR A 10 29.05 45.21 -9.09
C TYR A 10 29.10 44.47 -10.43
N ASP A 11 28.54 45.05 -11.50
CA ASP A 11 28.60 44.45 -12.83
C ASP A 11 30.04 44.29 -13.33
N SER A 12 30.90 45.30 -13.08
CA SER A 12 32.32 45.24 -13.45
C SER A 12 33.10 44.20 -12.64
N GLU A 13 32.79 44.07 -11.35
CA GLU A 13 33.42 43.08 -10.45
C GLU A 13 32.99 41.65 -10.83
N ILE A 14 31.70 41.44 -11.12
CA ILE A 14 31.17 40.14 -11.57
C ILE A 14 31.81 39.73 -12.89
N ALA A 15 31.93 40.66 -13.85
CA ALA A 15 32.59 40.37 -15.13
C ALA A 15 34.07 39.99 -14.94
N SER A 16 34.79 40.67 -14.04
CA SER A 16 36.18 40.34 -13.71
C SER A 16 36.31 38.96 -13.07
N VAL A 17 35.40 38.58 -12.17
CA VAL A 17 35.42 37.26 -11.52
C VAL A 17 35.11 36.16 -12.52
N LEU A 18 34.12 36.35 -13.40
CA LEU A 18 33.78 35.38 -14.45
C LEU A 18 34.95 35.17 -15.44
N ALA A 19 35.67 36.25 -15.80
CA ALA A 19 36.84 36.16 -16.67
C ALA A 19 38.04 35.44 -16.01
N ALA A 20 38.14 35.47 -14.68
CA ALA A 20 39.19 34.79 -13.93
C ALA A 20 38.90 33.29 -13.71
N LEU A 21 37.67 32.81 -14.00
CA LEU A 21 37.34 31.40 -13.86
C LEU A 21 37.98 30.57 -14.97
N PRO A 22 38.54 29.39 -14.66
CA PRO A 22 39.07 28.48 -15.66
C PRO A 22 37.97 28.09 -16.65
N ALA A 23 38.28 28.10 -17.96
CA ALA A 23 37.34 27.80 -19.05
C ALA A 23 36.63 26.43 -18.94
N LYS A 24 37.11 25.52 -18.07
CA LYS A 24 36.48 24.22 -17.80
C LYS A 24 35.29 24.29 -16.83
N LEU A 25 35.11 25.40 -16.12
CA LEU A 25 34.06 25.61 -15.12
C LEU A 25 32.90 26.46 -15.66
N VAL A 26 33.15 27.27 -16.68
CA VAL A 26 32.14 28.07 -17.38
C VAL A 26 31.75 27.28 -18.63
N ASN A 27 30.82 26.34 -18.49
CA ASN A 27 30.17 25.70 -19.64
C ASN A 27 28.87 26.47 -19.92
N PRO A 28 28.87 27.47 -20.81
CA PRO A 28 27.62 28.02 -21.32
C PRO A 28 26.99 26.97 -22.24
N ASP A 29 25.76 26.55 -21.92
CA ASP A 29 24.83 25.94 -22.87
C ASP A 29 25.14 24.55 -23.45
N GLU A 30 25.74 23.63 -22.68
CA GLU A 30 25.45 22.22 -22.93
C GLU A 30 24.13 21.85 -22.23
N GLU A 31 23.01 22.09 -22.90
CA GLU A 31 21.87 21.18 -22.74
C GLU A 31 22.44 19.77 -22.92
N PRO A 32 22.24 18.84 -21.97
CA PRO A 32 22.80 17.51 -22.12
C PRO A 32 22.15 16.90 -23.35
N GLU A 33 22.88 16.85 -24.47
CA GLU A 33 22.51 16.04 -25.63
C GLU A 33 22.35 14.62 -25.10
N VAL A 34 21.11 14.24 -24.82
CA VAL A 34 20.75 12.90 -24.39
C VAL A 34 21.20 12.02 -25.54
N PRO A 35 22.29 11.23 -25.39
CA PRO A 35 22.90 10.55 -26.53
C PRO A 35 21.81 9.71 -27.18
N ALA A 36 21.70 9.71 -28.51
CA ALA A 36 20.62 9.00 -29.23
C ALA A 36 20.46 7.52 -28.83
N ARG A 37 21.45 6.93 -28.14
CA ARG A 37 21.37 5.63 -27.45
C ARG A 37 20.38 5.61 -26.27
N ALA A 38 20.27 6.67 -25.48
CA ALA A 38 19.31 6.78 -24.37
C ALA A 38 17.86 6.89 -24.86
N LEU A 39 17.61 7.52 -26.01
CA LEU A 39 16.27 7.58 -26.64
C LEU A 39 15.75 6.21 -27.12
N LYS A 40 16.64 5.24 -27.39
CA LYS A 40 16.22 3.87 -27.73
C LYS A 40 15.65 3.10 -26.54
N PHE A 41 15.93 3.52 -25.29
CA PHE A 41 15.39 2.86 -24.10
C PHE A 41 14.04 3.42 -23.64
N PHE A 42 13.62 4.59 -24.13
CA PHE A 42 12.34 5.20 -23.74
C PHE A 42 11.14 4.79 -24.59
N LYS A 43 11.33 4.02 -25.68
CA LYS A 43 10.23 3.54 -26.53
C LYS A 43 9.32 2.47 -25.89
N ASN A 44 9.66 1.97 -24.70
CA ASN A 44 8.83 1.02 -23.94
C ASN A 44 8.14 1.64 -22.71
N ALA A 45 8.18 2.96 -22.53
CA ALA A 45 7.58 3.60 -21.36
C ALA A 45 6.03 3.60 -21.36
N SER A 46 5.39 3.49 -22.53
CA SER A 46 3.92 3.50 -22.68
C SER A 46 3.30 2.11 -22.86
N GLY A 47 4.10 1.07 -23.13
CA GLY A 47 3.63 -0.31 -23.29
C GLY A 47 3.93 -1.12 -22.03
N ALA A 48 2.89 -1.63 -21.37
CA ALA A 48 2.96 -2.43 -20.15
C ALA A 48 4.25 -3.27 -20.02
N ALA A 49 5.09 -2.92 -19.04
CA ALA A 49 6.31 -3.65 -18.75
C ALA A 49 6.03 -5.18 -18.70
N PRO A 50 6.89 -6.03 -19.30
CA PRO A 50 6.73 -7.47 -19.30
C PRO A 50 6.41 -7.96 -17.89
N ALA A 51 5.44 -8.87 -17.75
CA ALA A 51 4.96 -9.34 -16.44
C ALA A 51 6.09 -9.80 -15.50
N GLN A 52 7.23 -10.19 -16.07
CA GLN A 52 8.47 -10.53 -15.38
C GLN A 52 9.16 -9.33 -14.72
N ALA A 53 9.29 -8.18 -15.41
CA ALA A 53 9.87 -6.96 -14.84
C ALA A 53 9.02 -6.39 -13.68
N ARG A 54 7.69 -6.50 -13.76
CA ARG A 54 6.78 -6.15 -12.65
C ARG A 54 6.97 -7.09 -11.44
N LYS A 55 7.17 -8.39 -11.67
CA LYS A 55 7.44 -9.37 -10.61
C LYS A 55 8.82 -9.15 -9.97
N GLU A 56 9.82 -8.78 -10.75
CA GLU A 56 11.17 -8.48 -10.26
C GLU A 56 11.24 -7.15 -9.51
N ALA A 57 10.59 -6.09 -10.00
CA ALA A 57 10.47 -4.82 -9.27
C ALA A 57 9.73 -4.99 -7.93
N SER A 58 8.67 -5.81 -7.90
CA SER A 58 7.95 -6.15 -6.66
C SER A 58 8.83 -6.94 -5.68
N LYS A 59 9.64 -7.89 -6.16
CA LYS A 59 10.62 -8.60 -5.32
C LYS A 59 11.72 -7.67 -4.80
N ARG A 60 12.22 -6.74 -5.61
CA ARG A 60 13.25 -5.78 -5.23
C ARG A 60 12.75 -4.80 -4.15
N GLY A 61 11.53 -4.28 -4.30
CA GLY A 61 10.91 -3.41 -3.29
C GLY A 61 10.61 -4.12 -1.96
N LYS A 62 10.32 -5.43 -1.97
CA LYS A 62 10.17 -6.22 -0.74
C LYS A 62 11.50 -6.51 -0.05
N ARG A 63 12.56 -6.78 -0.81
CA ARG A 63 13.92 -6.94 -0.25
C ARG A 63 14.42 -5.65 0.39
N LEU A 64 14.24 -4.51 -0.26
CA LEU A 64 14.68 -3.22 0.27
C LEU A 64 13.98 -2.85 1.59
N LYS A 65 12.70 -3.24 1.77
CA LYS A 65 12.00 -3.07 3.05
C LYS A 65 12.54 -4.00 4.13
N PHE A 66 12.87 -5.23 3.78
CA PHE A 66 13.44 -6.18 4.74
C PHE A 66 14.85 -5.76 5.17
N ASP A 67 15.64 -5.18 4.27
CA ASP A 67 16.98 -4.65 4.59
C ASP A 67 16.92 -3.37 5.42
N LEU A 68 15.91 -2.52 5.22
CA LEU A 68 15.67 -1.32 6.06
C LEU A 68 15.20 -1.71 7.47
N ASP A 69 14.26 -2.65 7.59
CA ASP A 69 13.79 -3.14 8.88
C ASP A 69 14.90 -3.93 9.63
N ALA A 70 15.78 -4.65 8.92
CA ALA A 70 16.95 -5.30 9.50
C ALA A 70 18.02 -4.30 9.98
N ARG A 71 18.10 -3.12 9.35
CA ARG A 71 19.00 -2.03 9.76
C ARG A 71 18.42 -1.23 10.94
N GLU A 72 17.10 -1.16 11.09
CA GLU A 72 16.43 -0.58 12.28
C GLU A 72 16.40 -1.53 13.49
N ALA A 73 16.48 -2.86 13.28
CA ALA A 73 16.47 -3.86 14.36
C ALA A 73 17.86 -4.19 14.95
N ALA A 74 18.94 -3.67 14.36
CA ALA A 74 20.26 -3.73 14.97
C ALA A 74 20.38 -2.60 16.01
N PRO A 75 20.77 -2.87 17.27
CA PRO A 75 21.03 -1.81 18.23
C PRO A 75 22.14 -0.91 17.68
N SER A 76 21.83 0.36 17.46
CA SER A 76 22.78 1.41 17.11
C SER A 76 23.73 1.65 18.29
N ALA A 77 24.71 0.77 18.45
CA ALA A 77 25.95 1.08 19.14
C ALA A 77 26.81 1.92 18.19
N THR A 78 26.43 3.19 18.02
CA THR A 78 27.38 4.24 17.63
C THR A 78 28.25 4.53 18.85
N GLU A 79 29.18 3.62 19.11
CA GLU A 79 30.36 3.94 19.87
C GLU A 79 31.18 4.90 18.99
N VAL A 80 31.23 6.17 19.38
CA VAL A 80 32.09 7.17 18.76
C VAL A 80 33.52 6.78 19.11
N VAL A 81 34.11 5.91 18.29
CA VAL A 81 35.53 5.58 18.36
C VAL A 81 36.29 6.79 17.78
N PRO A 82 37.15 7.45 18.57
CA PRO A 82 37.94 8.57 18.07
C PRO A 82 38.82 8.09 16.90
N PRO A 83 39.13 8.96 15.92
CA PRO A 83 39.97 8.59 14.80
C PRO A 83 41.35 8.16 15.32
N LYS A 84 41.62 6.85 15.30
CA LYS A 84 42.98 6.32 15.46
C LYS A 84 43.79 6.77 14.25
N ALA A 85 44.44 7.93 14.38
CA ALA A 85 45.47 8.37 13.48
C ALA A 85 46.58 7.31 13.45
N GLY A 86 46.85 6.74 12.28
CA GLY A 86 47.99 5.84 12.07
C GLY A 86 47.71 4.50 11.39
N LEU A 87 46.52 4.24 10.86
CA LEU A 87 46.35 3.05 10.00
C LEU A 87 47.03 3.30 8.66
N SER A 88 48.14 2.60 8.40
CA SER A 88 48.85 2.64 7.13
C SER A 88 47.94 2.19 5.99
N LEU A 89 48.24 2.63 4.77
CA LEU A 89 47.47 2.24 3.57
C LEU A 89 47.41 0.70 3.41
N ASP A 90 48.48 0.02 3.83
CA ASP A 90 48.60 -1.44 3.80
C ASP A 90 47.63 -2.13 4.77
N ASP A 91 47.40 -1.56 5.95
CA ASP A 91 46.42 -2.06 6.93
C ASP A 91 44.98 -1.94 6.40
N LEU A 92 44.71 -0.87 5.63
CA LEU A 92 43.42 -0.67 4.98
C LEU A 92 43.23 -1.68 3.83
N HIS A 93 44.28 -1.95 3.05
CA HIS A 93 44.27 -2.97 2.01
C HIS A 93 44.08 -4.38 2.58
N PHE A 94 44.74 -4.71 3.70
CA PHE A 94 44.60 -5.99 4.38
C PHE A 94 43.16 -6.21 4.86
N ARG A 95 42.59 -5.22 5.56
CA ARG A 95 41.18 -5.27 6.01
C ARG A 95 40.18 -5.35 4.87
N LEU A 96 40.49 -4.73 3.72
CA LEU A 96 39.63 -4.82 2.54
C LEU A 96 39.67 -6.23 1.94
N ARG A 97 40.85 -6.87 1.87
CA ARG A 97 40.99 -8.27 1.42
C ARG A 97 40.23 -9.23 2.34
N ASP A 98 40.39 -9.12 3.66
CA ASP A 98 39.67 -9.97 4.62
C ASP A 98 38.15 -9.84 4.46
N LYS A 99 37.64 -8.60 4.29
CA LYS A 99 36.21 -8.38 4.03
C LYS A 99 35.73 -8.99 2.72
N LEU A 100 36.55 -8.93 1.67
CA LEU A 100 36.22 -9.53 0.37
C LEU A 100 36.24 -11.07 0.43
N GLU A 101 37.14 -11.68 1.20
CA GLU A 101 37.17 -13.12 1.41
C GLU A 101 35.99 -13.61 2.25
N ALA A 102 35.64 -12.90 3.33
CA ALA A 102 34.45 -13.21 4.12
C ALA A 102 33.16 -13.16 3.26
N CYS A 103 33.03 -12.14 2.40
CA CYS A 103 31.89 -12.07 1.47
C CYS A 103 31.88 -13.18 0.41
N ARG A 104 33.04 -13.74 0.04
CA ARG A 104 33.14 -14.86 -0.89
C ARG A 104 32.75 -16.18 -0.24
N THR A 105 33.16 -16.43 1.01
CA THR A 105 32.83 -17.66 1.74
C THR A 105 31.34 -17.73 2.13
N GLU A 106 30.70 -16.59 2.43
CA GLU A 106 29.24 -16.56 2.68
C GLU A 106 28.40 -16.85 1.43
N ARG A 107 28.90 -16.47 0.24
CA ARG A 107 28.22 -16.76 -1.04
C ARG A 107 28.27 -18.23 -1.43
N THR A 108 29.29 -18.98 -1.01
CA THR A 108 29.44 -20.39 -1.36
C THR A 108 28.93 -21.33 -0.26
N SER A 109 28.85 -20.87 1.00
CA SER A 109 28.32 -21.66 2.13
C SER A 109 26.79 -21.65 2.26
N THR A 110 26.10 -20.81 1.49
CA THR A 110 24.64 -20.92 1.32
C THR A 110 24.34 -22.15 0.47
N LYS A 111 24.32 -23.32 1.15
CA LYS A 111 23.86 -24.60 0.62
C LYS A 111 22.61 -24.35 -0.24
N PRO A 112 22.58 -24.79 -1.51
CA PRO A 112 21.39 -24.68 -2.32
C PRO A 112 20.27 -25.38 -1.56
N ASN A 113 19.34 -24.58 -1.05
CA ASN A 113 18.17 -25.04 -0.34
C ASN A 113 17.55 -26.14 -1.21
N LYS A 114 17.60 -27.40 -0.74
CA LYS A 114 17.06 -28.57 -1.45
C LYS A 114 15.66 -28.19 -1.89
N ARG A 115 15.52 -27.84 -3.17
CA ARG A 115 14.24 -27.52 -3.78
C ARG A 115 13.41 -28.78 -3.63
N ALA A 116 12.46 -28.76 -2.71
CA ALA A 116 11.37 -29.71 -2.71
C ALA A 116 10.80 -29.73 -4.14
N ALA A 117 10.86 -30.90 -4.78
CA ALA A 117 10.33 -31.10 -6.12
C ALA A 117 8.89 -30.56 -6.19
N PRO A 118 8.49 -29.96 -7.32
CA PRO A 118 7.11 -29.52 -7.51
C PRO A 118 6.20 -30.74 -7.35
N LYS A 119 5.35 -30.73 -6.31
CA LYS A 119 4.33 -31.76 -6.12
C LYS A 119 3.42 -31.74 -7.35
N PRO A 120 3.13 -32.90 -7.98
CA PRO A 120 2.22 -32.97 -9.10
C PRO A 120 0.81 -32.49 -8.70
N PRO A 121 0.02 -31.98 -9.65
CA PRO A 121 -1.35 -31.54 -9.41
C PRO A 121 -2.15 -32.70 -8.84
N ARG A 122 -2.78 -32.48 -7.70
CA ARG A 122 -3.58 -33.49 -7.00
C ARG A 122 -4.91 -33.62 -7.74
N ASP A 123 -5.08 -34.74 -8.44
CA ASP A 123 -6.33 -35.11 -9.08
C ASP A 123 -7.52 -35.08 -8.12
N THR A 124 -8.59 -34.50 -8.63
CA THR A 124 -9.92 -34.43 -8.06
C THR A 124 -10.58 -35.82 -8.09
N ASN A 125 -10.40 -36.65 -7.07
CA ASN A 125 -11.39 -37.68 -6.77
C ASN A 125 -11.24 -38.26 -5.36
N LYS A 126 -12.01 -37.74 -4.40
CA LYS A 126 -12.28 -38.45 -3.15
C LYS A 126 -13.78 -38.40 -2.86
N LYS A 127 -14.44 -39.43 -3.41
CA LYS A 127 -15.40 -40.31 -2.74
C LYS A 127 -16.02 -39.76 -1.46
N ASN A 128 -17.32 -39.53 -1.56
CA ASN A 128 -18.32 -39.55 -0.50
C ASN A 128 -17.87 -40.31 0.75
N LYS A 129 -17.72 -39.59 1.87
CA LYS A 129 -17.77 -40.19 3.19
C LYS A 129 -18.90 -39.52 3.96
N ALA A 130 -19.84 -40.37 4.35
CA ALA A 130 -21.13 -40.08 4.95
C ALA A 130 -21.03 -39.08 6.10
N ARG A 131 -21.95 -38.11 6.11
CA ARG A 131 -22.23 -37.25 7.26
C ARG A 131 -23.57 -37.71 7.85
N PRO A 132 -23.69 -37.93 9.17
CA PRO A 132 -24.91 -38.43 9.79
C PRO A 132 -26.04 -37.37 9.76
N PRO A 133 -27.32 -37.79 9.76
CA PRO A 133 -28.46 -36.88 9.66
C PRO A 133 -28.92 -36.33 11.02
N LYS A 134 -29.60 -35.19 10.93
CA LYS A 134 -30.59 -34.59 11.84
C LYS A 134 -30.16 -34.11 13.25
N ARG A 135 -30.39 -32.81 13.46
CA ARG A 135 -31.18 -32.36 14.61
C ARG A 135 -32.17 -31.30 14.13
N GLU A 136 -33.45 -31.60 14.29
CA GLU A 136 -34.61 -30.79 13.93
C GLU A 136 -34.64 -29.54 14.81
N LYS A 137 -34.99 -28.39 14.21
CA LYS A 137 -35.34 -27.17 14.93
C LYS A 137 -36.87 -27.14 15.11
N PRO A 138 -37.38 -26.77 16.29
CA PRO A 138 -38.82 -26.58 16.50
C PRO A 138 -39.38 -25.36 15.73
N PRO A 139 -40.71 -25.32 15.51
CA PRO A 139 -41.37 -24.38 14.58
C PRO A 139 -41.42 -22.92 15.07
N PRO A 140 -41.62 -21.96 14.14
CA PRO A 140 -41.86 -20.57 14.47
C PRO A 140 -43.29 -20.37 14.99
N VAL A 141 -43.42 -19.69 16.13
CA VAL A 141 -44.70 -19.22 16.68
C VAL A 141 -45.11 -17.96 15.92
N GLU A 142 -46.34 -17.98 15.40
CA GLU A 142 -47.04 -16.88 14.75
C GLU A 142 -47.55 -15.83 15.74
N GLU A 143 -47.53 -14.58 15.25
CA GLU A 143 -48.43 -13.45 15.51
C GLU A 143 -48.71 -12.96 16.95
N LYS A 144 -48.40 -11.67 17.18
CA LYS A 144 -49.45 -10.68 17.50
C LYS A 144 -48.98 -9.24 17.27
N LYS A 145 -49.78 -8.57 16.45
CA LYS A 145 -49.87 -7.12 16.23
C LYS A 145 -50.86 -6.59 17.27
N GLN A 146 -50.49 -5.59 18.07
CA GLN A 146 -51.43 -4.76 18.80
C GLN A 146 -50.82 -3.38 19.08
N GLU A 147 -51.66 -2.38 18.86
CA GLU A 147 -51.49 -0.93 18.97
C GLU A 147 -51.21 -0.42 20.39
N GLU A 148 -50.81 0.86 20.41
CA GLU A 148 -50.90 1.89 21.47
C GLU A 148 -51.41 1.47 22.87
N GLU A 149 -50.60 1.76 23.90
CA GLU A 149 -50.98 2.75 24.92
C GLU A 149 -49.76 3.15 25.79
N GLU A 150 -49.87 4.35 26.33
CA GLU A 150 -48.96 5.12 27.15
C GLU A 150 -48.96 4.59 28.60
N GLU A 151 -47.81 4.23 29.19
CA GLU A 151 -47.63 4.28 30.66
C GLU A 151 -46.16 4.12 31.10
N GLU A 152 -45.85 4.78 32.22
CA GLU A 152 -44.55 4.89 32.87
C GLU A 152 -44.04 3.60 33.54
N GLU A 153 -42.73 3.62 33.86
CA GLU A 153 -42.10 2.93 35.01
C GLU A 153 -41.69 1.43 34.91
N LYS A 154 -40.37 1.18 34.72
CA LYS A 154 -39.44 0.40 35.60
C LYS A 154 -38.26 -0.25 34.85
N PRO A 155 -37.02 -0.20 35.39
CA PRO A 155 -35.84 -0.77 34.73
C PRO A 155 -35.78 -2.31 34.84
N LYS A 156 -35.67 -2.99 33.70
CA LYS A 156 -35.49 -4.45 33.60
C LYS A 156 -34.13 -4.90 34.17
N PRO A 157 -34.08 -5.99 34.98
CA PRO A 157 -32.82 -6.58 35.43
C PRO A 157 -32.10 -7.28 34.26
N LYS A 158 -30.79 -7.04 34.16
CA LYS A 158 -29.91 -7.66 33.16
C LYS A 158 -29.81 -9.18 33.40
N PRO A 159 -29.81 -10.02 32.35
CA PRO A 159 -29.64 -11.46 32.51
C PRO A 159 -28.23 -11.77 33.04
N ALA A 160 -28.18 -12.63 34.06
CA ALA A 160 -26.95 -13.12 34.67
C ALA A 160 -26.09 -13.81 33.60
N VAL A 161 -24.91 -13.24 33.37
CA VAL A 161 -23.88 -13.83 32.50
C VAL A 161 -23.23 -14.97 33.26
N ASP A 162 -23.38 -16.19 32.74
CA ASP A 162 -22.89 -17.42 33.33
C ASP A 162 -21.34 -17.41 33.41
N LEU A 163 -20.80 -17.05 34.57
CA LEU A 163 -19.38 -16.78 34.84
C LEU A 163 -18.49 -18.04 34.95
N LYS A 164 -19.03 -19.23 34.69
CA LYS A 164 -18.34 -20.49 35.04
C LYS A 164 -17.29 -20.98 34.04
N PHE A 165 -17.11 -20.33 32.88
CA PHE A 165 -16.11 -20.77 31.88
C PHE A 165 -14.85 -19.89 31.79
N ALA A 166 -14.74 -18.82 32.59
CA ALA A 166 -13.62 -17.88 32.51
C ALA A 166 -12.45 -18.18 33.48
N MET A 167 -12.54 -19.20 34.34
CA MET A 167 -11.58 -19.43 35.43
C MET A 167 -10.36 -20.30 35.09
N LEU A 168 -10.21 -20.81 33.86
CA LEU A 168 -9.06 -21.65 33.48
C LEU A 168 -7.97 -20.93 32.67
N ARG A 169 -7.89 -19.60 32.74
CA ARG A 169 -6.76 -18.87 32.16
C ARG A 169 -6.10 -17.98 33.22
N PRO A 170 -4.88 -18.30 33.69
CA PRO A 170 -4.21 -17.47 34.68
C PRO A 170 -3.97 -16.07 34.09
N PRO A 171 -4.33 -14.99 34.81
CA PRO A 171 -4.01 -13.63 34.37
C PRO A 171 -2.50 -13.44 34.48
N SER A 172 -1.78 -13.53 33.36
CA SER A 172 -0.36 -13.21 33.32
C SER A 172 -0.16 -11.74 33.70
N LYS A 173 0.21 -11.48 34.95
CA LYS A 173 0.56 -10.17 35.50
C LYS A 173 1.93 -9.69 34.99
N ARG A 174 2.10 -9.61 33.66
CA ARG A 174 3.34 -9.14 33.01
C ARG A 174 3.10 -8.24 31.80
N ALA A 175 2.05 -7.42 31.87
CA ALA A 175 1.83 -6.31 30.96
C ALA A 175 1.87 -4.99 31.75
N LYS A 176 2.99 -4.73 32.43
CA LYS A 176 3.35 -3.37 32.84
C LYS A 176 4.30 -2.82 31.77
N MET A 177 3.88 -1.71 31.18
CA MET A 177 4.72 -0.73 30.48
C MET A 177 5.46 -1.19 29.23
N VAL A 178 4.72 -1.41 28.14
CA VAL A 178 5.16 -0.89 26.84
C VAL A 178 4.21 0.27 26.55
N GLY A 179 4.77 1.46 26.34
CA GLY A 179 4.07 2.73 26.37
C GLY A 179 2.77 2.76 25.58
N LYS A 180 1.85 3.64 26.01
CA LYS A 180 0.65 4.08 25.26
C LYS A 180 1.06 4.70 23.90
N VAL A 181 1.48 3.87 22.94
CA VAL A 181 1.64 4.19 21.51
C VAL A 181 0.46 3.58 20.73
N GLY A 182 -0.68 3.39 21.39
CA GLY A 182 -1.64 2.39 20.95
C GLY A 182 -3.07 2.60 21.37
N ALA A 183 -3.49 3.80 21.78
CA ALA A 183 -4.89 4.13 21.53
C ALA A 183 -4.99 4.30 20.01
N PRO A 184 -5.65 3.40 19.26
CA PRO A 184 -5.72 3.47 17.80
C PRO A 184 -6.74 4.55 17.41
N GLY A 185 -6.49 5.79 17.81
CA GLY A 185 -7.09 6.98 17.24
C GLY A 185 -6.69 7.01 15.79
N SER A 186 -7.65 6.69 14.92
CA SER A 186 -7.48 6.48 13.48
C SER A 186 -6.48 7.47 12.87
N LYS A 187 -5.60 7.00 11.97
CA LYS A 187 -4.67 7.88 11.23
C LYS A 187 -5.36 9.13 10.63
N THR A 188 -6.68 9.10 10.39
CA THR A 188 -7.49 10.29 10.06
C THR A 188 -7.56 11.32 11.18
N LYS A 189 -7.79 10.93 12.44
CA LYS A 189 -7.78 11.85 13.59
C LYS A 189 -6.41 12.52 13.72
N LYS A 190 -5.31 11.76 13.56
CA LYS A 190 -3.96 12.34 13.56
C LYS A 190 -3.74 13.34 12.43
N LEU A 191 -4.18 13.03 11.20
CA LEU A 191 -4.09 13.97 10.07
C LEU A 191 -4.96 15.21 10.29
N LYS A 192 -6.16 15.07 10.86
CA LYS A 192 -7.02 16.21 11.22
C LYS A 192 -6.39 17.07 12.31
N ALA A 193 -5.80 16.47 13.33
CA ALA A 193 -5.08 17.19 14.38
C ALA A 193 -3.89 17.98 13.82
N LEU A 194 -3.11 17.40 12.90
CA LEU A 194 -2.02 18.12 12.23
C LEU A 194 -2.52 19.28 11.35
N ILE A 195 -3.70 19.17 10.74
CA ILE A 195 -4.32 20.28 10.00
C ILE A 195 -4.71 21.39 10.97
N ALA A 196 -5.41 21.04 12.07
CA ALA A 196 -5.85 22.01 13.07
C ALA A 196 -4.67 22.71 13.75
N GLU A 197 -3.59 21.99 14.04
CA GLU A 197 -2.36 22.56 14.60
C GLU A 197 -1.68 23.51 13.60
N ALA A 198 -1.59 23.14 12.32
CA ALA A 198 -1.01 24.01 11.30
C ALA A 198 -1.85 25.27 11.05
N GLU A 199 -3.18 25.15 11.09
CA GLU A 199 -4.11 26.29 10.97
C GLU A 199 -4.01 27.19 12.21
N SER A 200 -4.03 26.62 13.42
CA SER A 200 -3.88 27.37 14.67
C SER A 200 -2.55 28.15 14.73
N LYS A 201 -1.43 27.55 14.30
CA LYS A 201 -0.13 28.25 14.25
C LYS A 201 -0.13 29.39 13.26
N ARG A 202 -0.78 29.19 12.10
CA ARG A 202 -0.92 30.25 11.09
C ARG A 202 -1.76 31.41 11.60
N ASP A 203 -2.86 31.12 12.29
CA ASP A 203 -3.74 32.13 12.86
C ASP A 203 -3.05 32.87 14.01
N GLU A 204 -2.27 32.17 14.84
CA GLU A 204 -1.46 32.78 15.91
C GLU A 204 -0.38 33.71 15.34
N LEU A 205 0.37 33.28 14.32
CA LEU A 205 1.35 34.13 13.64
C LEU A 205 0.69 35.33 12.97
N ALA A 206 -0.47 35.16 12.33
CA ALA A 206 -1.21 36.25 11.72
C ALA A 206 -1.66 37.27 12.78
N ARG A 207 -2.18 36.80 13.92
CA ARG A 207 -2.59 37.65 15.03
C ARG A 207 -1.41 38.42 15.65
N LEU A 208 -0.27 37.77 15.85
CA LEU A 208 0.93 38.42 16.39
C LEU A 208 1.50 39.47 15.41
N LYS A 209 1.45 39.19 14.11
CA LYS A 209 1.84 40.14 13.06
C LYS A 209 0.91 41.34 13.00
N GLU A 210 -0.40 41.12 13.12
CA GLU A 210 -1.40 42.20 13.16
C GLU A 210 -1.26 43.06 14.42
N ALA A 211 -0.87 42.46 15.55
CA ALA A 211 -0.56 43.19 16.78
C ALA A 211 0.77 43.97 16.73
N GLY A 212 1.60 43.76 15.69
CA GLY A 212 2.93 44.38 15.59
C GLY A 212 3.93 43.83 16.62
N ASP A 213 3.70 42.64 17.17
CA ASP A 213 4.57 42.04 18.19
C ASP A 213 5.80 41.37 17.53
N ASP A 214 7.01 41.78 17.93
CA ASP A 214 8.29 41.16 17.54
C ASP A 214 8.37 39.64 17.83
N ARG A 215 7.45 39.13 18.66
CA ARG A 215 7.33 37.70 18.95
C ARG A 215 7.04 36.90 17.69
N ALA A 216 6.30 37.44 16.73
CA ALA A 216 6.02 36.78 15.46
C ALA A 216 7.33 36.44 14.72
N GLU A 217 8.22 37.42 14.57
CA GLU A 217 9.50 37.24 13.89
C GLU A 217 10.38 36.23 14.64
N LYS A 218 10.44 36.32 15.98
CA LYS A 218 11.21 35.37 16.79
C LYS A 218 10.73 33.93 16.61
N ILE A 219 9.43 33.71 16.46
CA ILE A 219 8.87 32.37 16.19
C ILE A 219 9.29 31.91 14.79
N GLU A 220 9.15 32.75 13.77
CA GLU A 220 9.52 32.41 12.39
C GLU A 220 11.02 32.12 12.25
N TRP A 221 11.88 32.92 12.88
CA TRP A 221 13.33 32.69 12.92
C TRP A 221 13.68 31.41 13.65
N ARG A 222 13.03 31.12 14.79
CA ARG A 222 13.25 29.87 15.52
C ARG A 222 12.87 28.66 14.68
N GLU A 223 11.73 28.71 13.98
CA GLU A 223 11.31 27.64 13.08
C GLU A 223 12.29 27.47 11.90
N ALA A 224 12.75 28.57 11.32
CA ALA A 224 13.76 28.54 10.26
C ALA A 224 15.09 27.93 10.73
N MET A 225 15.55 28.28 11.94
CA MET A 225 16.77 27.70 12.52
C MET A 225 16.62 26.21 12.81
N GLN A 226 15.48 25.78 13.36
CA GLN A 226 15.20 24.37 13.62
C GLN A 226 15.07 23.54 12.34
N LEU A 227 14.60 24.17 11.26
CA LEU A 227 14.55 23.56 9.94
C LEU A 227 15.94 23.41 9.34
N ALA A 228 16.78 24.44 9.48
CA ALA A 228 18.15 24.44 8.98
C ALA A 228 19.05 23.46 9.75
N SER A 229 18.84 23.30 11.06
CA SER A 229 19.58 22.31 11.86
C SER A 229 19.23 20.87 11.51
N GLY A 230 18.08 20.64 10.87
CA GLY A 230 17.57 19.31 10.57
C GLY A 230 17.00 18.57 11.78
N ASP A 231 16.97 19.20 12.96
CA ASP A 231 16.39 18.62 14.18
C ASP A 231 14.87 18.47 14.05
N VAL A 232 14.24 19.43 13.38
CA VAL A 232 12.80 19.45 13.18
C VAL A 232 12.47 19.15 11.73
N ARG A 233 11.56 18.20 11.51
CA ARG A 233 11.03 17.92 10.18
C ARG A 233 10.32 19.16 9.64
N ALA A 234 10.47 19.39 8.33
CA ALA A 234 9.83 20.50 7.63
C ALA A 234 8.37 20.73 8.07
N PRO A 235 7.97 22.01 8.23
CA PRO A 235 6.62 22.37 8.64
C PRO A 235 5.59 21.68 7.75
N VAL A 236 4.54 21.14 8.37
CA VAL A 236 3.62 20.27 7.67
C VAL A 236 2.66 21.09 6.81
N ASP A 237 2.87 21.09 5.49
CA ASP A 237 1.99 21.83 4.58
C ASP A 237 0.52 21.38 4.69
N PRO A 238 -0.42 22.24 5.10
CA PRO A 238 -1.81 21.85 5.31
C PRO A 238 -2.46 21.33 4.03
N ALA A 239 -2.06 21.84 2.86
CA ALA A 239 -2.51 21.34 1.56
C ALA A 239 -2.09 19.88 1.31
N LYS A 240 -0.85 19.50 1.66
CA LYS A 240 -0.37 18.12 1.52
C LYS A 240 -1.11 17.19 2.48
N ILE A 241 -1.41 17.62 3.71
CA ILE A 241 -2.19 16.83 4.67
C ILE A 241 -3.63 16.65 4.19
N LYS A 242 -4.29 17.72 3.72
CA LYS A 242 -5.64 17.66 3.14
C LYS A 242 -5.69 16.69 1.96
N LYS A 243 -4.68 16.70 1.09
CA LYS A 243 -4.55 15.72 -0.02
C LYS A 243 -4.36 14.29 0.49
N ALA A 244 -3.55 14.08 1.53
CA ALA A 244 -3.36 12.78 2.16
C ALA A 244 -4.67 12.25 2.77
N LEU A 245 -5.48 13.12 3.38
CA LEU A 245 -6.79 12.80 3.92
C LEU A 245 -7.75 12.37 2.80
N LYS A 246 -7.89 13.18 1.74
CA LYS A 246 -8.71 12.83 0.56
C LYS A 246 -8.32 11.51 -0.07
N ASN A 247 -7.02 11.24 -0.23
CA ASN A 247 -6.53 9.97 -0.78
C ASN A 247 -6.87 8.78 0.11
N ARG A 248 -6.87 8.98 1.43
CA ARG A 248 -7.25 7.95 2.39
C ARG A 248 -8.74 7.68 2.33
N ASP A 249 -9.57 8.71 2.23
CA ASP A 249 -11.02 8.57 2.11
C ASP A 249 -11.40 7.84 0.83
N LYS A 250 -10.77 8.20 -0.31
CA LYS A 250 -10.90 7.45 -1.58
C LYS A 250 -10.53 5.97 -1.44
N LYS A 251 -9.44 5.65 -0.72
CA LYS A 251 -9.04 4.25 -0.46
C LYS A 251 -10.07 3.52 0.42
N LYS A 252 -10.67 4.22 1.38
CA LYS A 252 -11.72 3.66 2.24
C LYS A 252 -13.03 3.44 1.50
N ALA A 253 -13.43 4.37 0.63
CA ALA A 253 -14.59 4.21 -0.26
C ALA A 253 -14.43 2.97 -1.16
N LYS A 254 -13.31 2.85 -1.88
CA LYS A 254 -13.00 1.66 -2.71
C LYS A 254 -13.00 0.37 -1.92
N SER A 255 -12.50 0.40 -0.68
CA SER A 255 -12.51 -0.77 0.19
C SER A 255 -13.92 -1.12 0.67
N ALA A 256 -14.79 -0.14 0.88
CA ALA A 256 -16.18 -0.34 1.27
C ALA A 256 -16.98 -0.93 0.10
N GLU A 257 -16.85 -0.36 -1.11
CA GLU A 257 -17.45 -0.89 -2.34
C GLU A 257 -17.03 -2.34 -2.60
N ALA A 258 -15.73 -2.64 -2.51
CA ALA A 258 -15.23 -3.99 -2.70
C ALA A 258 -15.77 -4.98 -1.64
N TRP A 259 -16.07 -4.51 -0.43
CA TRP A 259 -16.67 -5.34 0.60
C TRP A 259 -18.16 -5.55 0.37
N GLN A 260 -18.89 -4.52 -0.05
CA GLN A 260 -20.30 -4.64 -0.45
C GLN A 260 -20.47 -5.60 -1.63
N ALA A 261 -19.63 -5.48 -2.65
CA ALA A 261 -19.64 -6.41 -3.79
C ALA A 261 -19.42 -7.87 -3.34
N ARG A 262 -18.57 -8.11 -2.33
CA ARG A 262 -18.41 -9.46 -1.75
C ARG A 262 -19.68 -9.92 -1.04
N LEU A 263 -20.30 -9.06 -0.23
CA LEU A 263 -21.56 -9.39 0.45
C LEU A 263 -22.69 -9.68 -0.55
N GLU A 264 -22.79 -8.89 -1.62
CA GLU A 264 -23.77 -9.10 -2.70
C GLU A 264 -23.49 -10.40 -3.45
N SER A 265 -22.23 -10.69 -3.78
CA SER A 265 -21.87 -11.97 -4.42
C SER A 265 -22.21 -13.18 -3.55
N GLN A 266 -22.02 -13.09 -2.23
CA GLN A 266 -22.46 -14.12 -1.29
C GLN A 266 -23.98 -14.24 -1.25
N LYS A 267 -24.71 -13.13 -1.17
CA LYS A 267 -26.19 -13.12 -1.20
C LYS A 267 -26.72 -13.74 -2.49
N ALA A 268 -26.17 -13.38 -3.65
CA ALA A 268 -26.53 -13.95 -4.95
C ALA A 268 -26.28 -15.47 -4.98
N ALA A 269 -25.10 -15.93 -4.56
CA ALA A 269 -24.80 -17.36 -4.48
C ALA A 269 -25.75 -18.12 -3.54
N THR A 270 -26.13 -17.53 -2.40
CA THR A 270 -27.13 -18.15 -1.51
C THR A 270 -28.53 -18.17 -2.12
N LYS A 271 -28.92 -17.15 -2.89
CA LYS A 271 -30.21 -17.08 -3.59
C LYS A 271 -30.27 -18.12 -4.71
N ASP A 272 -29.22 -18.25 -5.49
CA ASP A 272 -29.11 -19.26 -6.56
C ASP A 272 -29.10 -20.68 -5.99
N ALA A 273 -28.41 -20.91 -4.87
CA ALA A 273 -28.45 -22.18 -4.16
C ALA A 273 -29.85 -22.50 -3.61
N LYS A 274 -30.60 -21.51 -3.14
CA LYS A 274 -32.01 -21.69 -2.74
C LYS A 274 -32.91 -21.98 -3.94
N LYS A 275 -32.73 -21.26 -5.05
CA LYS A 275 -33.51 -21.45 -6.29
C LYS A 275 -33.26 -22.82 -6.93
N THR A 276 -32.02 -23.30 -6.93
CA THR A 276 -31.68 -24.64 -7.40
C THR A 276 -32.27 -25.73 -6.50
N LYS A 277 -32.23 -25.55 -5.17
CA LYS A 277 -32.93 -26.44 -4.23
C LYS A 277 -34.44 -26.46 -4.43
N SER A 278 -35.07 -25.29 -4.62
CA SER A 278 -36.52 -25.22 -4.86
C SER A 278 -36.89 -25.88 -6.19
N ARG A 279 -36.13 -25.63 -7.27
CA ARG A 279 -36.36 -26.27 -8.57
C ARG A 279 -36.21 -27.80 -8.51
N ASN A 280 -35.23 -28.29 -7.74
CA ASN A 280 -35.07 -29.73 -7.52
C ASN A 280 -36.20 -30.30 -6.65
N ALA A 281 -36.72 -29.54 -5.69
CA ALA A 281 -37.83 -29.95 -4.83
C ALA A 281 -39.18 -29.96 -5.57
N THR A 282 -39.42 -29.03 -6.49
CA THR A 282 -40.65 -28.98 -7.32
C THR A 282 -40.65 -29.98 -8.47
N GLY A 283 -39.56 -30.75 -8.67
CA GLY A 283 -39.47 -31.72 -9.77
C GLY A 283 -39.32 -31.10 -11.16
N GLU A 284 -39.20 -29.77 -11.26
CA GLU A 284 -38.87 -29.03 -12.50
C GLU A 284 -37.40 -29.17 -12.88
N THR A 285 -36.81 -30.36 -12.69
CA THR A 285 -35.62 -30.70 -13.46
C THR A 285 -36.04 -30.66 -14.93
N PRO A 286 -35.36 -29.89 -15.82
CA PRO A 286 -35.65 -29.96 -17.24
C PRO A 286 -35.57 -31.43 -17.60
N SER A 287 -36.72 -32.00 -17.94
CA SER A 287 -36.85 -33.40 -18.30
C SER A 287 -35.73 -33.72 -19.28
N ARG A 288 -35.08 -34.87 -19.12
CA ARG A 288 -34.03 -35.36 -20.03
C ARG A 288 -34.43 -35.29 -21.52
N ASN A 289 -35.73 -35.17 -21.81
CA ASN A 289 -36.29 -34.93 -23.14
C ASN A 289 -36.16 -33.49 -23.65
N GLU A 290 -36.25 -32.46 -22.81
CA GLU A 290 -36.06 -31.05 -23.18
C GLU A 290 -34.60 -30.77 -23.56
N ASP A 291 -33.64 -31.30 -22.80
CA ASP A 291 -32.20 -31.18 -23.12
C ASP A 291 -31.84 -31.94 -24.40
N LYS A 292 -32.43 -33.13 -24.64
CA LYS A 292 -32.31 -33.82 -25.92
C LYS A 292 -32.89 -32.99 -27.07
N LYS A 293 -34.02 -32.31 -26.88
CA LYS A 293 -34.68 -31.49 -27.90
C LYS A 293 -33.86 -30.23 -28.26
N ARG A 294 -33.29 -29.52 -27.28
CA ARG A 294 -32.39 -28.37 -27.51
C ARG A 294 -31.10 -28.78 -28.24
N ARG A 295 -30.49 -29.89 -27.82
CA ARG A 295 -29.27 -30.41 -28.46
C ARG A 295 -29.51 -30.85 -29.92
N ARG A 296 -30.70 -31.39 -30.20
CA ARG A 296 -31.13 -31.78 -31.56
C ARG A 296 -31.44 -30.58 -32.46
N GLN A 297 -31.91 -29.45 -31.90
CA GLN A 297 -32.09 -28.20 -32.65
C GLN A 297 -30.76 -27.49 -32.97
N GLN A 298 -29.77 -27.55 -32.07
CA GLN A 298 -28.44 -27.00 -32.34
C GLN A 298 -27.70 -27.78 -33.45
N GLN A 299 -27.81 -29.11 -33.44
CA GLN A 299 -27.25 -29.94 -34.52
C GLN A 299 -27.95 -29.71 -35.86
N LYS A 300 -29.24 -29.32 -35.85
CA LYS A 300 -29.99 -28.99 -37.08
C LYS A 300 -29.67 -27.60 -37.66
N GLY A 301 -28.99 -26.74 -36.91
CA GLY A 301 -28.60 -25.39 -37.34
C GLY A 301 -27.20 -25.28 -37.93
N GLU A 302 -26.31 -26.25 -37.66
CA GLU A 302 -24.95 -26.28 -38.22
C GLU A 302 -24.86 -27.02 -39.57
N GLU A 303 -25.90 -27.76 -39.97
CA GLU A 303 -25.99 -28.38 -41.31
C GLU A 303 -26.81 -27.49 -42.26
N ALA A 304 -26.22 -26.38 -42.70
CA ALA A 304 -26.63 -25.66 -43.90
C ALA A 304 -25.40 -25.23 -44.71
N PRO A 305 -25.49 -25.23 -46.06
CA PRO A 305 -24.48 -25.85 -46.91
C PRO A 305 -23.32 -24.93 -47.30
N SER A 306 -22.11 -25.41 -47.01
CA SER A 306 -20.90 -25.10 -47.77
C SER A 306 -21.09 -25.51 -49.23
N LYS A 307 -21.31 -24.54 -50.14
CA LYS A 307 -21.03 -24.67 -51.59
C LYS A 307 -21.16 -23.33 -52.32
N LYS A 308 -20.25 -23.14 -53.29
CA LYS A 308 -20.03 -22.03 -54.24
C LYS A 308 -19.10 -20.95 -53.66
N GLY A 309 -17.88 -20.73 -54.12
CA GLY A 309 -17.20 -21.15 -55.34
C GLY A 309 -16.26 -20.00 -55.72
N THR A 310 -14.96 -20.16 -55.50
CA THR A 310 -13.94 -19.17 -55.92
C THR A 310 -13.01 -19.84 -56.92
N SER A 311 -13.43 -19.84 -58.18
CA SER A 311 -12.57 -20.17 -59.31
C SER A 311 -11.66 -18.97 -59.63
N LYS A 312 -10.35 -19.25 -59.57
CA LYS A 312 -9.23 -18.65 -60.31
C LYS A 312 -9.58 -17.57 -61.34
N LYS A 313 -8.94 -16.41 -61.22
CA LYS A 313 -8.53 -15.60 -62.38
C LYS A 313 -7.12 -15.06 -62.18
N THR A 314 -6.18 -15.73 -62.84
CA THR A 314 -4.82 -15.28 -63.16
C THR A 314 -4.88 -14.40 -64.41
N LEU A 315 -4.32 -13.19 -64.34
CA LEU A 315 -3.78 -12.39 -65.46
C LEU A 315 -2.47 -11.78 -64.88
N ALA A 316 -1.27 -12.03 -65.43
CA ALA A 316 -0.75 -11.66 -66.75
C ALA A 316 -0.76 -10.14 -66.94
#